data_AF-A0A1G4TG46-F1
#
_entry.id   AF-A0A1G4TG46-F1
#
_cell.length_a   1.000
_cell.length_b   1.000
_cell.length_c   1.000
_cell.angle_alpha   90.00
_cell.angle_beta   90.00
_cell.angle_gamma   90.00
#
_symmetry.space_group_name_H-M   'P 1'
#
loop_
_entity.id
_entity.type
_entity.pdbx_description
1 polymer ?
#
loop_
_entity_poly.entity_id
_entity_poly.type
_entity_poly.pdbx_seq_one_letter_code
_entity_poly.pdbx_strand_id
1 'polypeptide(L)'
;MEQILQAIRYNNGRFPRNELQQIIEQKEEAIPYLLQIMNDLKDDYEKVLDRPTRIDFIYAYFLLAQFQVKELFPIMIDVLSKPSEICENIFEDAITEDISRILASVYNGEIDLLFGLIENTKANQYARGEALTALVVMVLNGQLSRDFVMDYFKQLMNGKLTETNYYINAEIVCCCDDLYPEEVLTDIQRLYEDQVVETSIIRLDSIEKTLQKTKEDVLRKNQQKHKFQLITSAIEELQDWGCFHQDFPEVSANSNSKIERSAASGAPKRNPAVQVEKIGRNDPCTCGSGQKYKKCCGR
;
A
#
# COMPACT_ATOMS: atom_id res chain seq x y z
N MET A 1 1.50 0.05 29.38
CA MET A 1 1.22 0.16 27.93
C MET A 1 0.07 1.09 27.53
N GLU A 2 -1.15 0.91 28.06
CA GLU A 2 -2.38 1.59 27.55
C GLU A 2 -2.30 3.11 27.41
N GLN A 3 -1.71 3.80 28.40
CA GLN A 3 -1.57 5.27 28.35
C GLN A 3 -0.70 5.74 27.17
N ILE A 4 0.34 4.98 26.82
CA ILE A 4 1.23 5.28 25.70
C ILE A 4 0.50 5.10 24.38
N LEU A 5 -0.23 3.98 24.23
CA LEU A 5 -1.04 3.72 23.04
C LEU A 5 -2.15 4.76 22.85
N GLN A 6 -2.78 5.20 23.94
CA GLN A 6 -3.78 6.26 23.89
C GLN A 6 -3.17 7.60 23.45
N ALA A 7 -1.89 7.87 23.76
CA ALA A 7 -1.20 9.09 23.36
C ALA A 7 -0.88 9.13 21.86
N ILE A 8 -0.64 7.97 21.23
CA ILE A 8 -0.33 7.86 19.79
C ILE A 8 -1.55 7.51 18.93
N ARG A 9 -2.73 7.39 19.55
CA ARG A 9 -3.98 6.95 18.91
C ARG A 9 -4.34 7.78 17.68
N TYR A 10 -4.15 9.10 17.78
CA TYR A 10 -4.49 10.05 16.73
C TYR A 10 -3.27 10.88 16.35
N ASN A 11 -3.11 11.12 15.05
CA ASN A 11 -2.14 12.06 14.53
C ASN A 11 -2.48 13.48 15.00
N ASN A 12 -1.49 14.14 15.60
CA ASN A 12 -1.55 15.52 16.09
C ASN A 12 -0.54 16.44 15.37
N GLY A 13 0.06 15.97 14.27
CA GLY A 13 1.08 16.69 13.51
C GLY A 13 2.49 16.58 14.05
N ARG A 14 2.72 15.71 15.02
CA ARG A 14 4.06 15.44 15.55
C ARG A 14 4.30 13.95 15.55
N PHE A 15 5.47 13.55 15.06
CA PHE A 15 5.89 12.16 15.10
C PHE A 15 6.14 11.72 16.55
N PRO A 16 5.46 10.68 17.06
CA PRO A 16 5.52 10.28 18.47
C PRO A 16 6.75 9.40 18.77
N ARG A 17 7.94 9.93 18.52
CA ARG A 17 9.22 9.18 18.63
C ARG A 17 9.43 8.57 20.01
N ASN A 18 9.15 9.33 21.09
CA ASN A 18 9.41 8.89 22.45
C ASN A 18 8.46 7.79 22.89
N GLU A 19 7.20 7.89 22.47
CA GLU A 19 6.16 6.89 22.74
C GLU A 19 6.45 5.59 21.99
N LEU A 20 6.82 5.68 20.70
CA LEU A 20 7.22 4.51 19.92
C LEU A 20 8.47 3.84 20.49
N GLN A 21 9.46 4.62 20.94
CA GLN A 21 10.67 4.09 21.60
C GLN A 21 10.32 3.32 22.88
N GLN A 22 9.41 3.86 23.71
CA GLN A 22 8.95 3.16 24.93
C GLN A 22 8.19 1.87 24.60
N ILE A 23 7.40 1.86 23.53
CA ILE A 23 6.71 0.64 23.05
C ILE A 23 7.71 -0.41 22.62
N ILE A 24 8.76 -0.01 21.88
CA ILE A 24 9.84 -0.91 21.44
C ILE A 24 10.61 -1.50 22.63
N GLU A 25 10.90 -0.69 23.65
CA GLU A 25 11.58 -1.13 24.88
C GLU A 25 10.73 -2.10 25.72
N GLN A 26 9.41 -2.07 25.57
CA GLN A 26 8.45 -2.91 26.30
C GLN A 26 7.70 -3.86 25.34
N LYS A 27 8.40 -4.39 24.32
CA LYS A 27 7.78 -5.15 23.22
C LYS A 27 6.89 -6.31 23.68
N GLU A 28 7.30 -7.09 24.68
CA GLU A 28 6.52 -8.25 25.15
C GLU A 28 5.18 -7.82 25.76
N GLU A 29 5.16 -6.69 26.48
CA GLU A 29 3.93 -6.10 27.01
C GLU A 29 3.08 -5.48 25.89
N ALA A 30 3.72 -4.89 24.87
CA ALA A 30 3.04 -4.18 23.80
C ALA A 30 2.29 -5.10 22.83
N ILE A 31 2.88 -6.26 22.47
CA ILE A 31 2.39 -7.12 21.39
C ILE A 31 0.89 -7.46 21.52
N PRO A 32 0.35 -7.89 22.69
CA PRO A 32 -1.07 -8.19 22.82
C PRO A 32 -1.98 -6.99 22.51
N TYR A 33 -1.58 -5.78 22.91
CA TYR A 33 -2.35 -4.57 22.63
C TYR A 33 -2.28 -4.17 21.15
N LEU A 34 -1.10 -4.29 20.53
CA LEU A 34 -0.94 -4.03 19.10
C LEU A 34 -1.78 -5.02 18.27
N LEU A 35 -1.74 -6.31 18.61
CA LEU A 35 -2.60 -7.31 17.96
C LEU A 35 -4.09 -7.02 18.19
N GLN A 36 -4.49 -6.50 19.35
CA GLN A 36 -5.88 -6.11 19.58
C GLN A 36 -6.31 -4.98 18.64
N ILE A 37 -5.48 -3.96 18.43
CA ILE A 37 -5.76 -2.90 17.44
C ILE A 37 -5.98 -3.51 16.05
N MET A 38 -5.17 -4.50 15.69
CA MET A 38 -5.28 -5.14 14.37
C MET A 38 -6.51 -6.03 14.23
N ASN A 39 -6.90 -6.76 15.28
CA ASN A 39 -8.14 -7.52 15.29
C ASN A 39 -9.37 -6.60 15.26
N ASP A 40 -9.34 -5.48 15.99
CA ASP A 40 -10.40 -4.49 15.94
C ASP A 40 -10.54 -3.91 14.51
N LEU A 41 -9.42 -3.64 13.82
CA LEU A 41 -9.45 -3.16 12.43
C LEU A 41 -10.01 -4.21 11.47
N LYS A 42 -9.68 -5.48 11.71
CA LYS A 42 -10.20 -6.60 10.94
C LYS A 42 -11.72 -6.78 11.13
N ASP A 43 -12.19 -6.73 12.36
CA ASP A 43 -13.57 -7.09 12.72
C ASP A 43 -14.54 -5.91 12.55
N ASP A 44 -14.10 -4.67 12.80
CA ASP A 44 -14.93 -3.46 12.77
C ASP A 44 -14.10 -2.21 12.40
N TYR A 45 -13.66 -2.14 11.14
CA TYR A 45 -12.79 -1.05 10.66
C TYR A 45 -13.45 0.32 10.80
N GLU A 46 -14.77 0.44 10.65
CA GLU A 46 -15.49 1.73 10.78
C GLU A 46 -15.37 2.29 12.19
N LYS A 47 -15.40 1.42 13.20
CA LYS A 47 -15.20 1.82 14.60
C LYS A 47 -13.75 2.16 14.91
N VAL A 48 -12.79 1.55 14.22
CA VAL A 48 -11.37 1.91 14.36
C VAL A 48 -11.10 3.26 13.72
N LEU A 49 -11.60 3.48 12.50
CA LEU A 49 -11.53 4.73 11.75
C LEU A 49 -12.62 5.73 12.20
N ASP A 50 -12.77 5.87 13.52
CA ASP A 50 -13.75 6.77 14.12
C ASP A 50 -13.49 8.25 13.81
N ARG A 51 -12.24 8.58 13.46
CA ARG A 51 -11.80 9.92 13.06
C ARG A 51 -10.77 9.84 11.93
N PRO A 52 -10.76 10.80 11.00
CA PRO A 52 -9.74 10.87 9.94
C PRO A 52 -8.29 10.97 10.44
N THR A 53 -8.08 11.38 11.69
CA THR A 53 -6.74 11.47 12.27
C THR A 53 -6.28 10.19 12.96
N ARG A 54 -7.07 9.11 12.96
CA ARG A 54 -6.65 7.84 13.57
C ARG A 54 -5.43 7.28 12.83
N ILE A 55 -4.40 6.87 13.55
CA ILE A 55 -3.13 6.42 12.93
C ILE A 55 -2.40 5.30 13.68
N ASP A 56 -2.80 4.98 14.92
CA ASP A 56 -2.11 3.95 15.71
C ASP A 56 -2.11 2.54 15.12
N PHE A 57 -3.08 2.20 14.27
CA PHE A 57 -3.06 0.95 13.52
C PHE A 57 -1.90 0.90 12.51
N ILE A 58 -1.48 2.03 11.95
CA ILE A 58 -0.25 2.12 11.14
C ILE A 58 0.96 1.82 12.01
N TYR A 59 1.06 2.45 13.19
CA TYR A 59 2.14 2.14 14.13
C TYR A 59 2.16 0.66 14.52
N ALA A 60 0.98 0.08 14.77
CA ALA A 60 0.85 -1.33 15.09
C ALA A 60 1.36 -2.23 13.97
N TYR A 61 1.01 -1.97 12.70
CA TYR A 61 1.56 -2.73 11.56
C TYR A 61 3.10 -2.73 11.55
N PHE A 62 3.72 -1.55 11.61
CA PHE A 62 5.18 -1.43 11.53
C PHE A 62 5.88 -2.02 12.76
N LEU A 63 5.34 -1.81 13.96
CA LEU A 63 5.91 -2.36 15.20
C LEU A 63 5.81 -3.89 15.23
N LEU A 64 4.64 -4.46 14.88
CA LEU A 64 4.46 -5.91 14.79
C LEU A 64 5.36 -6.53 13.71
N ALA A 65 5.59 -5.83 12.59
CA ALA A 65 6.55 -6.26 11.57
C ALA A 65 8.00 -6.19 12.05
N GLN A 66 8.40 -5.10 12.71
CA GLN A 66 9.72 -4.99 13.35
C GLN A 66 9.95 -6.12 14.37
N PHE A 67 8.91 -6.50 15.12
CA PHE A 67 8.96 -7.59 16.09
C PHE A 67 8.78 -8.98 15.47
N GLN A 68 8.48 -9.06 14.17
CA GLN A 68 8.21 -10.29 13.41
C GLN A 68 7.10 -11.15 14.01
N VAL A 69 6.03 -10.52 14.53
CA VAL A 69 4.88 -11.20 15.15
C VAL A 69 4.04 -11.89 14.08
N LYS A 70 4.05 -13.23 14.07
CA LYS A 70 3.51 -14.07 12.99
C LYS A 70 1.99 -14.11 12.98
N GLU A 71 1.36 -13.84 14.11
CA GLU A 71 -0.08 -13.72 14.31
C GLU A 71 -0.69 -12.56 13.48
N LEU A 72 0.12 -11.56 13.12
CA LEU A 72 -0.34 -10.46 12.27
C LEU A 72 -0.62 -10.91 10.82
N PHE A 73 0.08 -11.94 10.31
CA PHE A 73 -0.02 -12.33 8.91
C PHE A 73 -1.45 -12.66 8.45
N PRO A 74 -2.19 -13.60 9.08
CA PRO A 74 -3.56 -13.89 8.67
C PRO A 74 -4.51 -12.71 8.91
N ILE A 75 -4.24 -11.83 9.90
CA ILE A 75 -5.03 -10.62 10.14
C ILE A 75 -4.86 -9.64 8.98
N MET A 76 -3.62 -9.42 8.52
CA MET A 76 -3.32 -8.60 7.36
C MET A 76 -3.99 -9.11 6.09
N ILE A 77 -3.90 -10.42 5.84
CA ILE A 77 -4.53 -11.02 4.67
C ILE A 77 -6.04 -10.80 4.69
N ASP A 78 -6.71 -10.94 5.84
CA ASP A 78 -8.16 -10.66 5.96
C ASP A 78 -8.47 -9.19 5.63
N VAL A 79 -7.73 -8.25 6.24
CA VAL A 79 -7.92 -6.82 6.01
C VAL A 79 -7.71 -6.44 4.55
N LEU A 80 -6.64 -6.94 3.92
CA LEU A 80 -6.31 -6.68 2.51
C LEU A 80 -7.26 -7.36 1.53
N SER A 81 -7.91 -8.45 1.95
CA SER A 81 -8.89 -9.20 1.16
C SER A 81 -10.29 -8.60 1.20
N LYS A 82 -10.52 -7.55 2.00
CA LYS A 82 -11.80 -6.82 2.02
C LYS A 82 -12.07 -6.18 0.64
N PRO A 83 -13.35 -5.89 0.30
CA PRO A 83 -13.71 -5.20 -0.93
C PRO A 83 -12.89 -3.93 -1.17
N SER A 84 -12.62 -3.59 -2.43
CA SER A 84 -11.74 -2.46 -2.79
C SER A 84 -12.06 -1.15 -2.08
N GLU A 85 -13.34 -0.79 -1.99
CA GLU A 85 -13.81 0.42 -1.29
C GLU A 85 -13.41 0.44 0.19
N ILE A 86 -13.44 -0.71 0.86
CA ILE A 86 -13.04 -0.82 2.27
C ILE A 86 -11.53 -0.69 2.40
N CYS A 87 -10.75 -1.36 1.55
CA CYS A 87 -9.30 -1.23 1.54
C CYS A 87 -8.85 0.21 1.27
N GLU A 88 -9.50 0.91 0.32
CA GLU A 88 -9.26 2.32 0.03
C GLU A 88 -9.57 3.21 1.24
N ASN A 89 -10.64 2.93 1.99
CA ASN A 89 -10.96 3.68 3.21
C ASN A 89 -9.97 3.43 4.35
N ILE A 90 -9.42 2.21 4.47
CA ILE A 90 -8.49 1.85 5.56
C ILE A 90 -7.11 2.43 5.32
N PHE A 91 -6.59 2.24 4.10
CA PHE A 91 -5.21 2.55 3.81
C PHE A 91 -5.03 3.89 3.11
N GLU A 92 -6.06 4.40 2.43
CA GLU A 92 -5.96 5.60 1.59
C GLU A 92 -4.70 5.52 0.70
N ASP A 93 -3.80 6.49 0.83
CA ASP A 93 -2.54 6.56 0.09
C ASP A 93 -1.46 5.58 0.63
N ALA A 94 -1.63 5.02 1.83
CA ALA A 94 -0.63 4.15 2.47
C ALA A 94 -0.60 2.71 1.91
N ILE A 95 -1.55 2.33 1.05
CA ILE A 95 -1.65 0.96 0.54
C ILE A 95 -0.44 0.55 -0.32
N THR A 96 0.20 1.51 -1.00
CA THR A 96 1.34 1.28 -1.91
C THR A 96 2.71 1.57 -1.28
N GLU A 97 2.78 1.78 0.03
CA GLU A 97 4.03 2.17 0.69
C GLU A 97 4.87 0.95 1.11
N ASP A 98 4.52 0.30 2.22
CA ASP A 98 5.35 -0.75 2.84
C ASP A 98 4.63 -2.08 3.10
N ILE A 99 3.41 -2.26 2.57
CA ILE A 99 2.57 -3.43 2.87
C ILE A 99 3.28 -4.74 2.49
N SER A 100 3.94 -4.80 1.33
CA SER A 100 4.72 -5.97 0.89
C SER A 100 5.85 -6.35 1.87
N ARG A 101 6.57 -5.36 2.39
CA ARG A 101 7.64 -5.55 3.38
C ARG A 101 7.09 -6.00 4.73
N ILE A 102 5.97 -5.42 5.17
CA ILE A 102 5.28 -5.80 6.41
C ILE A 102 4.79 -7.25 6.30
N LEU A 103 4.12 -7.63 5.21
CA LEU A 103 3.68 -9.00 4.93
C LEU A 103 4.85 -10.00 5.00
N ALA A 104 5.99 -9.67 4.38
CA ALA A 104 7.18 -10.51 4.41
C ALA A 104 7.79 -10.64 5.83
N SER A 105 7.85 -9.54 6.59
CA SER A 105 8.34 -9.53 7.97
C SER A 105 7.53 -10.47 8.88
N VAL A 106 6.21 -10.49 8.71
CA VAL A 106 5.30 -11.29 9.55
C VAL A 106 4.93 -12.65 8.95
N TYR A 107 5.46 -13.01 7.76
CA TYR A 107 5.16 -14.28 7.11
C TYR A 107 5.33 -15.47 8.05
N ASN A 108 4.26 -16.28 8.17
CA ASN A 108 4.12 -17.35 9.14
C ASN A 108 4.17 -18.76 8.53
N GLY A 109 4.35 -18.88 7.20
CA GLY A 109 4.37 -20.14 6.47
C GLY A 109 3.07 -20.50 5.74
N GLU A 110 1.98 -19.74 5.94
CA GLU A 110 0.69 -19.98 5.28
C GLU A 110 0.62 -19.35 3.89
N ILE A 111 1.39 -19.88 2.94
CA ILE A 111 1.48 -19.33 1.58
C ILE A 111 0.13 -19.28 0.84
N ASP A 112 -0.77 -20.23 1.12
CA ASP A 112 -2.08 -20.31 0.49
C ASP A 112 -2.97 -19.09 0.80
N LEU A 113 -2.80 -18.46 1.97
CA LEU A 113 -3.48 -17.22 2.30
C LEU A 113 -3.04 -16.07 1.39
N LEU A 114 -1.74 -15.99 1.11
CA LEU A 114 -1.18 -14.98 0.22
C LEU A 114 -1.61 -15.20 -1.23
N PHE A 115 -1.60 -16.46 -1.69
CA PHE A 115 -2.14 -16.82 -3.00
C PHE A 115 -3.63 -16.49 -3.11
N GLY A 116 -4.41 -16.79 -2.07
CA GLY A 116 -5.82 -16.42 -1.99
C GLY A 116 -6.05 -14.92 -2.17
N LEU A 117 -5.22 -14.06 -1.56
CA LEU A 117 -5.27 -12.61 -1.77
C LEU A 117 -4.95 -12.23 -3.22
N ILE A 118 -3.83 -12.73 -3.77
CA ILE A 118 -3.37 -12.42 -5.15
C ILE A 118 -4.44 -12.80 -6.19
N GLU A 119 -5.07 -13.96 -6.01
CA GLU A 119 -6.08 -14.52 -6.92
C GLU A 119 -7.48 -13.92 -6.71
N ASN A 120 -7.72 -13.18 -5.62
CA ASN A 120 -9.02 -12.58 -5.31
C ASN A 120 -9.33 -11.35 -6.18
N THR A 121 -10.08 -11.56 -7.26
CA THR A 121 -10.51 -10.52 -8.20
C THR A 121 -11.40 -9.41 -7.60
N LYS A 122 -11.92 -9.61 -6.39
CA LYS A 122 -12.73 -8.61 -5.67
C LYS A 122 -11.92 -7.72 -4.71
N ALA A 123 -10.69 -8.13 -4.39
CA ALA A 123 -9.78 -7.35 -3.56
C ALA A 123 -9.24 -6.15 -4.36
N ASN A 124 -8.81 -5.12 -3.64
CA ASN A 124 -8.14 -3.97 -4.24
C ASN A 124 -6.90 -4.44 -5.04
N GLN A 125 -6.74 -3.95 -6.28
CA GLN A 125 -5.64 -4.39 -7.14
C GLN A 125 -4.25 -4.03 -6.58
N TYR A 126 -4.12 -2.92 -5.86
CA TYR A 126 -2.86 -2.54 -5.20
C TYR A 126 -2.54 -3.49 -4.04
N ALA A 127 -3.53 -3.89 -3.24
CA ALA A 127 -3.33 -4.93 -2.21
C ALA A 127 -2.83 -6.26 -2.81
N ARG A 128 -3.35 -6.64 -3.97
CA ARG A 128 -2.91 -7.83 -4.71
C ARG A 128 -1.49 -7.66 -5.25
N GLY A 129 -1.16 -6.46 -5.74
CA GLY A 129 0.19 -6.10 -6.18
C GLY A 129 1.22 -6.16 -5.04
N GLU A 130 0.87 -5.62 -3.87
CA GLU A 130 1.71 -5.73 -2.67
C GLU A 130 1.93 -7.17 -2.23
N ALA A 131 0.93 -8.04 -2.38
CA ALA A 131 1.07 -9.47 -2.12
C ALA A 131 2.02 -10.16 -3.13
N LEU A 132 2.00 -9.78 -4.41
CA LEU A 132 2.97 -10.23 -5.40
C LEU A 132 4.39 -9.76 -5.04
N THR A 133 4.55 -8.48 -4.70
CA THR A 133 5.84 -7.92 -4.28
C THR A 133 6.33 -8.56 -2.98
N ALA A 134 5.45 -8.93 -2.05
CA ALA A 134 5.82 -9.65 -0.83
C ALA A 134 6.51 -10.99 -1.14
N LEU A 135 6.10 -11.71 -2.19
CA LEU A 135 6.80 -12.94 -2.63
C LEU A 135 8.24 -12.64 -3.05
N VAL A 136 8.46 -11.52 -3.75
CA VAL A 136 9.82 -11.07 -4.15
C VAL A 136 10.66 -10.74 -2.91
N VAL A 137 10.10 -9.99 -1.96
CA VAL A 137 10.76 -9.68 -0.68
C VAL A 137 11.16 -10.97 0.03
N MET A 138 10.24 -11.95 0.14
CA MET A 138 10.50 -13.23 0.79
C MET A 138 11.59 -14.06 0.09
N VAL A 139 11.64 -14.07 -1.25
CA VAL A 139 12.72 -14.72 -2.00
C VAL A 139 14.07 -14.06 -1.73
N LEU A 140 14.12 -12.73 -1.82
CA LEU A 140 15.37 -11.97 -1.63
C LEU A 140 15.87 -12.00 -0.18
N ASN A 141 15.01 -12.31 0.79
CA ASN A 141 15.39 -12.52 2.20
C ASN A 141 15.51 -14.01 2.58
N GLY A 142 15.47 -14.93 1.61
CA GLY A 142 15.70 -16.36 1.83
C GLY A 142 14.58 -17.11 2.54
N GLN A 143 13.38 -16.54 2.63
CA GLN A 143 12.20 -17.16 3.22
C GLN A 143 11.48 -18.12 2.25
N LEU A 144 11.57 -17.84 0.94
CA LEU A 144 11.02 -18.68 -0.14
C LEU A 144 12.09 -18.98 -1.18
N SER A 145 11.94 -20.11 -1.89
CA SER A 145 12.80 -20.38 -3.04
C SER A 145 12.32 -19.59 -4.26
N ARG A 146 13.27 -19.08 -5.03
CA ARG A 146 12.99 -18.36 -6.27
C ARG A 146 12.21 -19.23 -7.26
N ASP A 147 12.61 -20.49 -7.44
CA ASP A 147 11.99 -21.39 -8.42
C ASP A 147 10.52 -21.67 -8.08
N PHE A 148 10.18 -21.78 -6.79
CA PHE A 148 8.80 -21.93 -6.34
C PHE A 148 7.95 -20.69 -6.72
N VAL A 149 8.47 -19.50 -6.48
CA VAL A 149 7.76 -18.24 -6.78
C VAL A 149 7.66 -18.00 -8.30
N MET A 150 8.72 -18.29 -9.06
CA MET A 150 8.71 -18.17 -10.52
C MET A 150 7.73 -19.14 -11.19
N ASP A 151 7.59 -20.37 -10.67
CA ASP A 151 6.57 -21.30 -11.14
C ASP A 151 5.16 -20.76 -10.87
N TYR A 152 4.92 -20.19 -9.69
CA TYR A 152 3.65 -19.56 -9.37
C TYR A 152 3.34 -18.37 -10.30
N PHE A 153 4.29 -17.47 -10.53
CA PHE A 153 4.11 -16.36 -11.50
C PHE A 153 3.83 -16.87 -12.91
N LYS A 154 4.51 -17.94 -13.33
CA LYS A 154 4.21 -18.59 -14.61
C LYS A 154 2.77 -19.09 -14.67
N GLN A 155 2.25 -19.72 -13.61
CA GLN A 155 0.85 -20.16 -13.55
C GLN A 155 -0.12 -18.96 -13.67
N LEU A 156 0.16 -17.84 -12.98
CA LEU A 156 -0.65 -16.62 -13.07
C LEU A 156 -0.74 -16.10 -14.52
N MET A 157 0.39 -16.03 -15.22
CA MET A 157 0.43 -15.60 -16.64
C MET A 157 -0.19 -16.61 -17.60
N ASN A 158 -0.39 -17.87 -17.18
CA ASN A 158 -0.91 -18.97 -17.99
C ASN A 158 -2.34 -19.40 -17.60
N GLY A 159 -3.14 -18.45 -17.14
CA GLY A 159 -4.59 -18.64 -16.98
C GLY A 159 -5.04 -19.10 -15.60
N LYS A 160 -4.17 -19.05 -14.58
CA LYS A 160 -4.61 -19.19 -13.18
C LYS A 160 -5.52 -18.03 -12.75
N LEU A 161 -5.25 -16.81 -13.25
CA LEU A 161 -6.16 -15.68 -13.11
C LEU A 161 -7.25 -15.75 -14.19
N THR A 162 -8.51 -15.76 -13.78
CA THR A 162 -9.65 -15.84 -14.71
C THR A 162 -10.02 -14.51 -15.36
N GLU A 163 -9.49 -13.40 -14.84
CA GLU A 163 -9.72 -12.06 -15.34
C GLU A 163 -8.49 -11.51 -16.06
N THR A 164 -8.72 -10.54 -16.95
CA THR A 164 -7.63 -9.73 -17.51
C THR A 164 -7.56 -8.41 -16.75
N ASN A 165 -6.50 -8.23 -15.97
CA ASN A 165 -6.19 -6.97 -15.30
C ASN A 165 -4.80 -6.49 -15.72
N TYR A 166 -4.75 -5.38 -16.45
CA TYR A 166 -3.54 -4.81 -17.04
C TYR A 166 -2.50 -4.39 -16.00
N TYR A 167 -2.95 -3.86 -14.86
CA TYR A 167 -2.09 -3.48 -13.74
C TYR A 167 -1.50 -4.74 -13.08
N ILE A 168 -2.31 -5.74 -12.78
CA ILE A 168 -1.83 -6.99 -12.16
C ILE A 168 -0.87 -7.73 -13.09
N ASN A 169 -1.14 -7.78 -14.39
CA ASN A 169 -0.21 -8.35 -15.36
C ASN A 169 1.12 -7.59 -15.38
N ALA A 170 1.10 -6.25 -15.36
CA ALA A 170 2.31 -5.45 -15.25
C ALA A 170 3.08 -5.72 -13.96
N GLU A 171 2.37 -5.87 -12.83
CA GLU A 171 2.99 -6.16 -11.54
C GLU A 171 3.63 -7.56 -11.48
N ILE A 172 2.97 -8.58 -12.07
CA ILE A 172 3.57 -9.92 -12.23
C ILE A 172 4.87 -9.82 -13.05
N VAL A 173 4.87 -9.05 -14.14
CA VAL A 173 6.07 -8.84 -14.98
C VAL A 173 7.17 -8.10 -14.21
N CYS A 174 6.84 -7.07 -13.42
CA CYS A 174 7.78 -6.41 -12.51
C CYS A 174 8.41 -7.41 -11.52
N CYS A 175 7.58 -8.24 -10.89
CA CYS A 175 8.05 -9.24 -9.92
C CYS A 175 8.96 -10.30 -10.57
N CYS A 176 8.64 -10.74 -11.78
CA CYS A 176 9.50 -11.63 -12.56
C CYS A 176 10.85 -10.96 -12.90
N ASP A 177 10.83 -9.69 -13.33
CA ASP A 177 12.04 -8.92 -13.65
C ASP A 177 12.94 -8.74 -12.42
N ASP A 178 12.32 -8.41 -11.28
CA ASP A 178 13.01 -8.24 -10.01
C ASP A 178 13.65 -9.55 -9.49
N LEU A 179 13.19 -10.71 -9.96
CA LEU A 179 13.78 -12.03 -9.70
C LEU A 179 14.57 -12.62 -10.88
N TYR A 180 14.86 -11.84 -11.93
CA TYR A 180 15.47 -12.29 -13.20
C TYR A 180 14.57 -13.26 -14.00
N PRO A 181 13.98 -12.87 -15.15
CA PRO A 181 12.81 -13.58 -15.70
C PRO A 181 13.10 -14.61 -16.80
N GLU A 182 14.33 -15.14 -16.87
CA GLU A 182 14.80 -15.98 -17.99
C GLU A 182 13.85 -17.15 -18.34
N GLU A 183 13.40 -17.93 -17.34
CA GLU A 183 12.56 -19.10 -17.57
C GLU A 183 11.09 -18.80 -17.95
N VAL A 184 10.65 -17.54 -17.79
CA VAL A 184 9.28 -17.09 -18.10
C VAL A 184 9.24 -16.04 -19.21
N LEU A 185 10.36 -15.80 -19.90
CA LEU A 185 10.45 -14.76 -20.94
C LEU A 185 9.39 -14.94 -22.03
N THR A 186 9.16 -16.16 -22.50
CA THR A 186 8.16 -16.45 -23.53
C THR A 186 6.74 -16.14 -23.03
N ASP A 187 6.45 -16.42 -21.76
CA ASP A 187 5.16 -16.09 -21.15
C ASP A 187 4.97 -14.56 -21.07
N ILE A 188 6.01 -13.82 -20.70
CA ILE A 188 6.01 -12.35 -20.68
C ILE A 188 5.81 -11.77 -22.08
N GLN A 189 6.54 -12.26 -23.08
CA GLN A 189 6.43 -11.80 -24.47
C GLN A 189 5.00 -11.96 -24.99
N ARG A 190 4.35 -13.10 -24.70
CA ARG A 190 2.94 -13.32 -25.07
C ARG A 190 2.02 -12.27 -24.46
N LEU A 191 2.19 -11.88 -23.19
CA LEU A 191 1.37 -10.82 -22.58
C LEU A 191 1.50 -9.46 -23.31
N TYR A 192 2.70 -9.14 -23.81
CA TYR A 192 2.91 -7.92 -24.61
C TYR A 192 2.34 -8.04 -26.03
N GLU A 193 2.44 -9.21 -26.67
CA GLU A 193 1.81 -9.49 -27.96
C GLU A 193 0.28 -9.35 -27.87
N ASP A 194 -0.31 -9.85 -26.78
CA ASP A 194 -1.74 -9.76 -26.48
C ASP A 194 -2.16 -8.35 -26.02
N GLN A 195 -1.20 -7.43 -25.81
CA GLN A 195 -1.41 -6.06 -25.34
C GLN A 195 -2.16 -5.96 -24.00
N VAL A 196 -1.93 -6.93 -23.10
CA VAL A 196 -2.60 -7.02 -21.79
C VAL A 196 -1.73 -6.54 -20.61
N VAL A 197 -0.67 -5.78 -20.89
CA VAL A 197 0.26 -5.23 -19.89
C VAL A 197 0.17 -3.70 -19.89
N GLU A 198 0.02 -3.10 -18.71
CA GLU A 198 0.08 -1.65 -18.55
C GLU A 198 1.52 -1.13 -18.77
N THR A 199 1.82 -0.71 -20.00
CA THR A 199 3.18 -0.33 -20.43
C THR A 199 3.73 0.93 -19.77
N SER A 200 2.89 1.74 -19.11
CA SER A 200 3.37 2.87 -18.29
C SER A 200 4.09 2.43 -17.01
N ILE A 201 3.84 1.18 -16.56
CA ILE A 201 4.48 0.58 -15.38
C ILE A 201 5.77 -0.13 -15.78
N ILE A 202 5.69 -1.05 -16.76
CA ILE A 202 6.84 -1.81 -17.22
C ILE A 202 6.78 -2.09 -18.72
N ARG A 203 7.92 -1.90 -19.38
CA ARG A 203 8.10 -2.11 -20.81
C ARG A 203 8.99 -3.30 -21.08
N LEU A 204 8.75 -3.98 -22.20
CA LEU A 204 9.53 -5.16 -22.62
C LEU A 204 11.04 -4.85 -22.74
N ASP A 205 11.43 -3.64 -23.17
CA ASP A 205 12.85 -3.27 -23.25
C ASP A 205 13.54 -3.16 -21.88
N SER A 206 12.80 -2.96 -20.79
CA SER A 206 13.34 -3.06 -19.43
C SER A 206 13.74 -4.49 -19.10
N ILE A 207 12.92 -5.46 -19.52
CA ILE A 207 13.18 -6.90 -19.33
C ILE A 207 14.42 -7.34 -20.09
N GLU A 208 14.53 -6.91 -21.36
CA GLU A 208 15.69 -7.19 -22.19
C GLU A 208 16.99 -6.63 -21.57
N LYS A 209 16.95 -5.43 -20.97
CA LYS A 209 18.09 -4.84 -20.25
C LYS A 209 18.45 -5.61 -18.98
N THR A 210 17.50 -6.25 -18.32
CA THR A 210 17.76 -7.13 -17.17
C THR A 210 18.45 -8.41 -17.64
N LEU A 211 17.99 -9.03 -18.73
CA LEU A 211 18.55 -10.25 -19.30
C LEU A 211 19.97 -10.08 -19.88
N GLN A 212 20.40 -8.85 -20.16
CA GLN A 212 21.80 -8.53 -20.51
C GLN A 212 22.77 -8.65 -19.33
N LYS A 213 22.26 -8.83 -18.10
CA LYS A 213 23.06 -9.01 -16.87
C LYS A 213 23.06 -10.48 -16.45
N THR A 214 23.90 -10.80 -15.48
CA THR A 214 23.83 -12.10 -14.81
C THR A 214 22.68 -12.13 -13.80
N LYS A 215 22.04 -13.29 -13.65
CA LYS A 215 21.03 -13.55 -12.61
C LYS A 215 21.54 -13.17 -11.22
N GLU A 216 22.77 -13.55 -10.90
CA GLU A 216 23.36 -13.30 -9.58
C GLU A 216 23.56 -11.80 -9.30
N ASP A 217 23.99 -11.02 -10.29
CA ASP A 217 24.11 -9.56 -10.13
C ASP A 217 22.75 -8.88 -9.94
N VAL A 218 21.71 -9.33 -10.66
CA VAL A 218 20.36 -8.79 -10.53
C VAL A 218 19.81 -9.07 -9.13
N LEU A 219 19.87 -10.32 -8.68
CA LEU A 219 19.40 -10.73 -7.35
C LEU A 219 20.16 -10.01 -6.23
N ARG A 220 21.50 -9.98 -6.30
CA ARG A 220 22.35 -9.29 -5.31
C ARG A 220 22.03 -7.79 -5.24
N LYS A 221 21.87 -7.14 -6.39
CA LYS A 221 21.51 -5.70 -6.44
C LYS A 221 20.12 -5.47 -5.84
N ASN A 222 19.16 -6.31 -6.19
CA ASN A 222 17.79 -6.15 -5.71
C ASN A 222 17.67 -6.41 -4.21
N GLN A 223 18.36 -7.42 -3.68
CA GLN A 223 18.43 -7.68 -2.24
C GLN A 223 18.90 -6.47 -1.41
N GLN A 224 19.66 -5.54 -2.00
CA GLN A 224 20.14 -4.32 -1.33
C GLN A 224 19.16 -3.14 -1.41
N LYS A 225 18.10 -3.24 -2.22
CA LYS A 225 17.09 -2.17 -2.32
C LYS A 225 16.21 -2.19 -1.07
N HIS A 226 15.99 -1.01 -0.49
CA HIS A 226 15.15 -0.83 0.70
C HIS A 226 13.73 -1.42 0.52
N LYS A 227 13.10 -1.26 -0.66
CA LYS A 227 11.80 -1.88 -0.99
C LYS A 227 11.75 -3.42 -0.87
N PHE A 228 12.92 -4.08 -0.83
CA PHE A 228 13.05 -5.53 -0.72
C PHE A 228 13.65 -6.00 0.60
N GLN A 229 13.76 -5.11 1.58
CA GLN A 229 14.22 -5.45 2.92
C GLN A 229 13.04 -5.61 3.86
N LEU A 230 13.18 -6.50 4.83
CA LEU A 230 12.23 -6.62 5.94
C LEU A 230 12.20 -5.32 6.77
N ILE A 231 11.09 -5.07 7.44
CA ILE A 231 10.96 -3.97 8.39
C ILE A 231 11.83 -4.25 9.61
N THR A 232 12.83 -3.41 9.87
CA THR A 232 13.71 -3.52 11.05
C THR A 232 13.57 -2.38 12.04
N SER A 233 12.98 -1.24 11.64
CA SER A 233 12.79 -0.07 12.51
C SER A 233 11.56 0.73 12.11
N ALA A 234 10.44 0.54 12.81
CA ALA A 234 9.21 1.30 12.62
C ALA A 234 9.44 2.82 12.70
N ILE A 235 10.39 3.25 13.53
CA ILE A 235 10.73 4.67 13.67
C ILE A 235 11.41 5.20 12.40
N GLU A 236 12.34 4.46 11.81
CA GLU A 236 13.03 4.88 10.60
C GLU A 236 12.10 4.94 9.40
N GLU A 237 11.17 3.99 9.29
CA GLU A 237 10.19 3.97 8.19
C GLU A 237 9.19 5.14 8.27
N LEU A 238 8.79 5.53 9.48
CA LEU A 238 7.65 6.44 9.68
C LEU A 238 8.00 7.89 9.96
N GLN A 239 9.19 8.18 10.51
CA GLN A 239 9.51 9.53 11.03
C GLN A 239 9.39 10.67 10.00
N ASP A 240 9.63 10.37 8.73
CA ASP A 240 9.68 11.36 7.65
C ASP A 240 8.35 11.46 6.88
N TRP A 241 7.30 10.77 7.33
CA TRP A 241 5.99 10.83 6.69
C TRP A 241 5.42 12.25 6.72
N GLY A 242 4.83 12.68 5.60
CA GLY A 242 4.33 14.05 5.42
C GLY A 242 3.22 14.45 6.39
N CYS A 243 2.56 13.48 7.03
CA CYS A 243 1.51 13.72 8.00
C CYS A 243 2.01 14.24 9.37
N PHE A 244 3.33 14.16 9.66
CA PHE A 244 3.96 14.62 10.91
C PHE A 244 4.58 16.02 10.84
N HIS A 245 4.30 16.75 9.76
CA HIS A 245 4.85 18.08 9.49
C HIS A 245 3.77 19.14 9.23
N GLN A 246 2.55 18.89 9.73
CA GLN A 246 1.39 19.75 9.54
C GLN A 246 0.97 20.38 10.87
N ASP A 247 0.72 21.69 10.87
CA ASP A 247 0.06 22.37 11.99
C ASP A 247 -1.41 21.94 12.02
N PHE A 248 -1.75 20.95 12.86
CA PHE A 248 -3.15 20.64 13.15
C PHE A 248 -3.68 21.70 14.11
N PRO A 249 -4.80 22.39 13.80
CA PRO A 249 -5.45 23.23 14.80
C PRO A 249 -5.86 22.35 15.99
N GLU A 250 -5.45 22.76 17.20
CA GLU A 250 -5.74 22.04 18.44
C GLU A 250 -7.23 21.66 18.52
N VAL A 251 -7.50 20.35 18.65
CA VAL A 251 -8.87 19.85 18.83
C VAL A 251 -9.32 20.20 20.24
N SER A 252 -9.89 21.39 20.42
CA SER A 252 -10.65 21.72 21.62
C SER A 252 -11.89 20.82 21.68
N ALA A 253 -12.04 20.09 22.78
CA ALA A 253 -13.19 19.26 23.08
C ALA A 253 -14.43 20.11 23.41
N ASN A 254 -14.94 20.85 22.42
CA ASN A 254 -16.31 21.36 22.30
C ASN A 254 -16.38 22.41 21.19
N SER A 255 -16.96 22.08 20.05
CA SER A 255 -17.94 22.96 19.37
C SER A 255 -18.43 22.35 18.06
N ASN A 256 -19.75 22.24 17.95
CA ASN A 256 -20.45 22.23 16.67
C ASN A 256 -20.26 23.59 16.01
N SER A 257 -19.44 23.70 14.97
CA SER A 257 -19.61 24.74 13.96
C SER A 257 -18.90 24.42 12.65
N LYS A 258 -19.62 24.71 11.56
CA LYS A 258 -19.20 24.60 10.17
C LYS A 258 -17.95 25.44 9.91
N ILE A 259 -16.96 24.87 9.23
CA ILE A 259 -15.74 25.59 8.82
C ILE A 259 -15.79 25.83 7.30
N GLU A 260 -16.11 27.07 6.93
CA GLU A 260 -15.68 27.69 5.68
C GLU A 260 -14.19 28.06 5.81
N ARG A 261 -13.35 27.76 4.80
CA ARG A 261 -11.94 28.20 4.75
C ARG A 261 -11.72 29.16 3.59
N SER A 262 -11.46 30.41 3.94
CA SER A 262 -10.86 31.45 3.10
C SER A 262 -9.34 31.43 3.22
N ALA A 263 -8.67 31.67 2.10
CA ALA A 263 -7.22 31.62 1.91
C ALA A 263 -6.59 33.02 1.85
N ALA A 264 -5.33 33.14 2.27
CA ALA A 264 -4.33 34.15 1.83
C ALA A 264 -2.99 33.88 2.56
N SER A 265 -1.77 34.07 2.04
CA SER A 265 -1.26 34.43 0.71
C SER A 265 0.28 34.56 0.78
N GLY A 266 0.98 34.28 -0.33
CA GLY A 266 2.39 34.68 -0.54
C GLY A 266 2.89 34.28 -1.93
N ALA A 267 2.82 35.20 -2.91
CA ALA A 267 3.14 34.98 -4.32
C ALA A 267 4.60 35.35 -4.70
N PRO A 268 5.05 34.97 -5.92
CA PRO A 268 5.24 36.02 -6.93
C PRO A 268 4.64 35.71 -8.32
N LYS A 269 4.45 36.80 -9.08
CA LYS A 269 3.52 37.07 -10.20
C LYS A 269 3.70 36.21 -11.47
N ARG A 270 2.57 35.76 -12.06
CA ARG A 270 2.41 35.45 -13.50
C ARG A 270 1.01 35.88 -14.01
N ASN A 271 0.96 36.21 -15.31
CA ASN A 271 -0.06 36.89 -16.14
C ASN A 271 -1.57 36.66 -15.84
N PRO A 272 -2.45 37.62 -16.20
CA PRO A 272 -3.86 37.59 -15.82
C PRO A 272 -4.58 36.34 -16.36
N ALA A 273 -5.00 35.48 -15.43
CA ALA A 273 -5.82 34.32 -15.73
C ALA A 273 -7.25 34.78 -16.05
N VAL A 274 -7.77 34.33 -17.19
CA VAL A 274 -9.21 34.38 -17.50
C VAL A 274 -9.94 33.66 -16.38
N GLN A 275 -10.83 34.35 -15.66
CA GLN A 275 -11.72 33.71 -14.69
C GLN A 275 -12.66 32.77 -15.43
N VAL A 276 -12.33 31.49 -15.44
CA VAL A 276 -13.28 30.44 -15.76
C VAL A 276 -14.02 30.14 -14.46
N GLU A 277 -15.31 30.49 -14.39
CA GLU A 277 -16.18 30.04 -13.30
C GLU A 277 -16.11 28.51 -13.20
N LYS A 278 -15.68 28.01 -12.04
CA LYS A 278 -15.63 26.57 -11.79
C LYS A 278 -17.06 26.06 -11.62
N ILE A 279 -17.59 25.39 -12.63
CA ILE A 279 -18.88 24.68 -12.56
C ILE A 279 -18.77 23.60 -11.49
N GLY A 280 -19.69 23.59 -10.52
CA GLY A 280 -19.73 22.57 -9.48
C GLY A 280 -20.10 21.20 -10.04
N ARG A 281 -19.49 20.13 -9.52
CA ARG A 281 -19.70 18.73 -9.97
C ARG A 281 -21.19 18.33 -10.03
N ASN A 282 -22.03 18.89 -9.15
CA ASN A 282 -23.46 18.60 -9.07
C ASN A 282 -24.35 19.64 -9.79
N ASP A 283 -23.79 20.69 -10.36
CA ASP A 283 -24.53 21.75 -11.06
C ASP A 283 -24.99 21.30 -12.44
N PRO A 284 -26.02 21.93 -13.03
CA PRO A 284 -26.42 21.67 -14.40
C PRO A 284 -25.25 21.86 -15.37
N CYS A 285 -25.08 20.89 -16.27
CA CYS A 285 -24.00 20.92 -17.24
C CYS A 285 -24.23 22.01 -18.29
N THR A 286 -23.20 22.82 -18.56
CA THR A 286 -23.28 23.96 -19.48
C THR A 286 -23.38 23.58 -20.96
N CYS A 287 -23.26 22.29 -21.30
CA CYS A 287 -23.48 21.78 -22.65
C CYS A 287 -24.98 21.71 -23.05
N GLY A 288 -25.90 22.09 -22.17
CA GLY A 288 -27.34 22.12 -22.44
C GLY A 288 -28.04 20.75 -22.32
N SER A 289 -27.36 19.72 -21.80
CA SER A 289 -27.92 18.37 -21.66
C SER A 289 -28.99 18.23 -20.58
N GLY A 290 -29.14 19.22 -19.70
CA GLY A 290 -30.03 19.17 -18.53
C GLY A 290 -29.55 18.22 -17.41
N GLN A 291 -28.42 17.55 -17.57
CA GLN A 291 -27.85 16.65 -16.56
C GLN A 291 -26.84 17.37 -15.64
N LYS A 292 -26.54 16.78 -14.47
CA LYS A 292 -25.47 17.28 -13.59
C LYS A 292 -24.09 17.13 -14.26
N TYR A 293 -23.18 18.09 -14.05
CA TYR A 293 -21.87 18.13 -14.71
C TYR A 293 -21.09 16.81 -14.57
N LYS A 294 -21.05 16.20 -13.37
CA LYS A 294 -20.39 14.90 -13.11
C LYS A 294 -20.93 13.71 -13.91
N LYS A 295 -22.15 13.81 -14.45
CA LYS A 295 -22.77 12.73 -15.23
C LYS A 295 -22.66 12.96 -16.74
N CYS A 296 -22.17 14.13 -17.17
CA CYS A 296 -22.09 14.56 -18.56
C CYS A 296 -20.65 14.92 -18.95
N CYS A 297 -20.29 16.21 -19.00
CA CYS A 297 -18.96 16.66 -19.43
C CYS A 297 -17.86 16.50 -18.39
N GLY A 298 -18.21 16.21 -17.13
CA GLY A 298 -17.26 15.94 -16.04
C GLY A 298 -17.07 14.45 -15.75
N ARG A 299 -17.20 13.60 -16.78
CA ARG A 299 -16.76 12.20 -16.74
C ARG A 299 -15.26 12.11 -16.95
#